data_AF-A0AAV2Z665-F1
#
_entry.id   AF-A0AAV2Z665-F1
#
_cell.length_a   1.000
_cell.length_b   1.000
_cell.length_c   1.000
_cell.angle_alpha   90.00
_cell.angle_beta   90.00
_cell.angle_gamma   90.00
#
_symmetry.space_group_name_H-M   'P 1'
#
loop_
_entity.id
_entity.type
_entity.pdbx_description
1 polymer ?
#
loop_
_entity_poly.entity_id
_entity_poly.type
_entity_poly.pdbx_seq_one_letter_code
_entity_poly.pdbx_strand_id
1 'polypeptide(L)'
;MALMFPTLNEVNCVQPLLKLCLDSLVQHSSYLLSVLPLSHGLRATHIFREPMVLQALSNRLVTGASQWMRPTGIPPHVALLRNQKATLDAVNKLSARLLEGMAKFLEEKSIGAGNITQ
;
A
#
# COMPACT_ATOMS: atom_id res chain seq x y z
N MET A 1 -18.81 2.62 16.91
CA MET A 1 -17.37 2.34 17.16
C MET A 1 -17.08 2.07 18.63
N ALA A 2 -17.60 2.87 19.57
CA ALA A 2 -17.44 2.64 21.02
C ALA A 2 -17.77 1.22 21.53
N LEU A 3 -18.79 0.55 20.97
CA LEU A 3 -19.17 -0.82 21.38
C LEU A 3 -18.19 -1.91 20.90
N MET A 4 -17.41 -1.65 19.84
CA MET A 4 -16.40 -2.59 19.33
C MET A 4 -15.00 -2.26 19.83
N PHE A 5 -14.67 -0.98 19.89
CA PHE A 5 -13.34 -0.49 20.20
C PHE A 5 -13.44 0.57 21.31
N PRO A 6 -13.89 0.21 22.52
CA PRO A 6 -14.18 1.17 23.59
C PRO A 6 -12.93 1.99 23.94
N THR A 7 -11.79 1.34 24.13
CA THR A 7 -10.51 1.98 24.49
C THR A 7 -9.92 2.84 23.38
N LEU A 8 -10.15 2.48 22.11
CA LEU A 8 -9.59 3.21 20.97
C LEU A 8 -10.54 4.30 20.44
N ASN A 9 -11.78 4.34 20.92
CA ASN A 9 -12.76 5.34 20.49
C ASN A 9 -12.41 6.75 20.98
N GLU A 10 -11.64 6.87 22.06
CA GLU A 10 -11.19 8.16 22.61
C GLU A 10 -10.08 8.79 21.77
N VAL A 11 -9.41 8.00 20.92
CA VAL A 11 -8.28 8.45 20.12
C VAL A 11 -8.77 8.88 18.72
N ASN A 12 -8.93 10.18 18.52
CA ASN A 12 -9.49 10.73 17.27
C ASN A 12 -8.70 10.37 16.01
N CYS A 13 -7.36 10.28 16.09
CA CYS A 13 -6.52 10.01 14.92
C CYS A 13 -6.69 8.60 14.35
N VAL A 14 -7.17 7.63 15.13
CA VAL A 14 -7.37 6.26 14.68
C VAL A 14 -8.81 5.97 14.23
N GLN A 15 -9.74 6.92 14.40
CA GLN A 15 -11.14 6.75 13.99
C GLN A 15 -11.31 6.29 12.53
N PRO A 16 -10.59 6.86 11.53
CA PRO A 16 -10.67 6.37 10.15
C PRO A 16 -10.20 4.93 9.98
N LEU A 17 -9.15 4.55 10.71
CA LEU A 17 -8.60 3.19 10.70
C LEU A 17 -9.56 2.21 11.35
N LEU A 18 -10.15 2.55 12.51
CA LEU A 18 -11.14 1.74 13.19
C LEU A 18 -12.37 1.49 12.31
N LYS A 19 -12.79 2.50 11.55
CA LYS A 19 -13.85 2.36 10.56
C LYS A 19 -13.47 1.37 9.45
N LEU A 20 -12.26 1.46 8.91
CA LEU A 20 -11.78 0.51 7.90
C LEU A 20 -11.67 -0.92 8.45
N CYS A 21 -11.22 -1.08 9.70
CA CYS A 21 -11.18 -2.37 10.37
C CYS A 21 -12.58 -2.95 10.55
N LEU A 22 -13.54 -2.12 10.97
CA LEU A 22 -14.94 -2.49 11.11
C LEU A 22 -15.53 -2.95 9.77
N ASP A 23 -15.32 -2.16 8.72
CA ASP A 23 -15.77 -2.47 7.36
C ASP A 23 -15.16 -3.79 6.86
N SER A 24 -13.88 -4.02 7.15
CA SER A 24 -13.17 -5.26 6.81
C SER A 24 -13.73 -6.48 7.55
N LEU A 25 -14.08 -6.34 8.83
CA LEU A 25 -14.68 -7.41 9.63
C LEU A 25 -16.07 -7.80 9.10
N VAL A 26 -16.87 -6.80 8.72
CA VAL A 26 -18.21 -7.02 8.15
C VAL A 26 -18.09 -7.69 6.78
N GLN A 27 -17.19 -7.22 5.91
CA GLN A 27 -16.96 -7.79 4.58
C GLN A 27 -16.59 -9.28 4.63
N HIS A 28 -15.75 -9.67 5.58
CA HIS A 28 -15.25 -11.05 5.70
C HIS A 28 -16.01 -11.86 6.75
N SER A 29 -17.16 -11.38 7.23
CA SER A 29 -17.90 -11.99 8.34
C SER A 29 -18.33 -13.43 8.06
N SER A 30 -18.75 -13.74 6.84
CA SER A 30 -19.13 -15.09 6.41
C SER A 30 -17.97 -16.08 6.54
N TYR A 31 -16.77 -15.68 6.09
CA TYR A 31 -15.55 -16.47 6.22
C TYR A 31 -15.16 -16.64 7.69
N LEU A 32 -15.15 -15.55 8.46
CA LEU A 32 -14.79 -15.58 9.88
C LEU A 32 -15.71 -16.50 10.69
N LEU A 33 -17.02 -16.49 10.41
CA LEU A 33 -17.97 -17.38 11.08
C LEU A 33 -17.78 -18.86 10.71
N SER A 34 -17.30 -19.14 9.49
CA SER A 34 -17.04 -20.52 9.03
C SER A 34 -15.76 -21.12 9.59
N VAL A 35 -14.72 -20.29 9.81
CA VAL A 35 -13.38 -20.74 10.22
C VAL A 35 -13.19 -20.64 11.73
N LEU A 36 -13.79 -19.65 12.40
CA LEU A 36 -13.53 -19.42 13.82
C LEU A 36 -14.35 -20.34 14.75
N PRO A 37 -13.70 -20.96 15.75
CA PRO A 37 -14.38 -21.71 16.79
C PRO A 37 -15.40 -20.85 17.55
N LEU A 38 -16.46 -21.47 18.06
CA LEU A 38 -17.48 -20.82 18.89
C LEU A 38 -16.90 -20.12 20.14
N SER A 39 -15.81 -20.64 20.69
CA SER A 39 -15.11 -20.08 21.86
C SER A 39 -14.23 -18.86 21.54
N HIS A 40 -14.09 -18.49 20.26
CA HIS A 40 -13.22 -17.40 19.86
C HIS A 40 -13.77 -16.05 20.34
N GLY A 41 -12.92 -15.24 21.00
CA GLY A 41 -13.33 -13.94 21.56
C GLY A 41 -13.96 -12.99 20.56
N LEU A 42 -13.57 -13.06 19.27
CA LEU A 42 -14.19 -12.27 18.21
C LEU A 42 -15.69 -12.60 18.02
N ARG A 43 -16.11 -13.86 18.20
CA ARG A 43 -17.53 -14.24 18.09
C ARG A 43 -18.37 -13.75 19.28
N ALA A 44 -17.73 -13.52 20.42
CA ALA A 44 -18.36 -12.92 21.60
C ALA A 44 -18.56 -11.40 21.46
N THR A 45 -17.95 -10.76 20.45
CA THR A 45 -18.12 -9.33 20.21
C THR A 45 -19.51 -9.01 19.68
N HIS A 46 -20.01 -7.82 20.01
CA HIS A 46 -21.37 -7.35 19.68
C HIS A 46 -21.77 -7.51 18.20
N ILE A 47 -20.85 -7.33 17.25
CA ILE A 47 -21.14 -7.46 15.80
C ILE A 47 -21.50 -8.89 15.41
N PHE A 48 -20.80 -9.87 15.95
CA PHE A 48 -21.03 -11.29 15.62
C PHE A 48 -22.10 -11.93 16.50
N ARG A 49 -22.43 -11.31 17.63
CA ARG A 49 -23.49 -11.75 18.55
C ARG A 49 -24.88 -11.37 18.04
N GLU A 50 -25.03 -10.22 17.40
CA GLU A 50 -26.33 -9.72 16.94
C GLU A 50 -26.42 -9.70 15.41
N PRO A 51 -27.14 -10.68 14.80
CA PRO A 51 -27.17 -10.82 13.35
C PRO A 51 -27.84 -9.63 12.65
N MET A 52 -28.78 -8.94 13.31
CA MET A 52 -29.41 -7.73 12.78
C MET A 52 -28.41 -6.58 12.61
N VAL A 53 -27.47 -6.42 13.55
CA VAL A 53 -26.43 -5.40 13.50
C VAL A 53 -25.46 -5.71 12.35
N LEU A 54 -25.04 -6.97 12.22
CA LEU A 54 -24.17 -7.39 11.13
C LEU A 54 -24.83 -7.16 9.76
N GLN A 55 -26.11 -7.50 9.61
CA GLN A 55 -26.86 -7.29 8.37
C GLN A 55 -27.03 -5.79 8.06
N ALA A 56 -27.34 -4.97 9.06
CA ALA A 56 -27.44 -3.52 8.89
C ALA A 56 -26.11 -2.88 8.48
N LEU A 57 -24.99 -3.35 9.04
CA LEU A 57 -23.64 -2.91 8.65
C LEU A 57 -23.28 -3.39 7.25
N SER A 58 -23.62 -4.63 6.89
CA SER A 58 -23.38 -5.17 5.55
C SER A 58 -24.12 -4.37 4.48
N ASN A 59 -25.35 -3.92 4.77
CA ASN A 59 -26.12 -3.07 3.84
C ASN A 59 -25.52 -1.66 3.67
N ARG A 60 -24.76 -1.19 4.66
CA ARG A 60 -24.07 0.11 4.62
C ARG A 60 -22.67 0.01 4.02
N LEU A 61 -22.17 -1.20 3.82
CA LEU A 61 -20.82 -1.44 3.33
C LEU A 61 -20.75 -1.13 1.83
N VAL A 62 -19.86 -0.22 1.45
CA VAL A 62 -19.62 0.12 0.05
C VAL A 62 -18.49 -0.77 -0.47
N THR A 63 -18.86 -1.85 -1.15
CA THR A 63 -17.93 -2.77 -1.83
C THR A 63 -17.64 -2.31 -3.25
N GLY A 64 -17.16 -1.08 -3.39
CA GLY A 64 -16.70 -0.53 -4.66
C GLY A 64 -15.17 -0.64 -4.79
N ALA A 65 -14.67 -0.83 -6.02
CA ALA A 65 -13.24 -0.66 -6.29
C ALA A 65 -12.87 0.80 -5.98
N SER A 66 -12.22 1.02 -4.84
CA SER A 66 -11.71 2.35 -4.50
C SER A 66 -10.84 2.85 -5.65
N GLN A 67 -11.15 4.04 -6.17
CA GLN A 67 -10.31 4.70 -7.17
C GLN A 67 -8.89 4.92 -6.63
N TRP A 68 -8.76 5.03 -5.30
CA TRP A 68 -7.51 5.28 -4.59
C TRP A 68 -6.72 4.01 -4.27
N MET A 69 -7.40 2.88 -4.03
CA MET A 69 -6.76 1.64 -3.63
C MET A 69 -7.42 0.46 -4.33
N ARG A 70 -6.89 0.15 -5.52
CA ARG A 70 -7.30 -1.03 -6.27
C ARG A 70 -6.80 -2.28 -5.55
N PRO A 71 -7.65 -3.28 -5.28
CA PRO A 71 -7.19 -4.57 -4.80
C PRO A 71 -6.42 -5.25 -5.94
N THR A 72 -5.11 -5.07 -5.99
CA THR A 72 -4.24 -5.64 -7.03
C THR A 72 -3.89 -7.10 -6.76
N GLY A 73 -4.15 -7.61 -5.55
CA GLY A 73 -3.68 -8.92 -5.09
C GLY A 73 -2.16 -9.01 -4.92
N ILE A 74 -1.43 -7.93 -5.23
CA ILE A 74 0.03 -7.87 -5.15
C ILE A 74 0.39 -7.38 -3.76
N PRO A 75 1.16 -8.14 -2.96
CA PRO A 75 1.63 -7.69 -1.66
C PRO A 75 2.36 -6.34 -1.78
N PRO A 76 2.15 -5.38 -0.85
CA PRO A 76 2.72 -4.04 -0.93
C PRO A 76 4.25 -4.03 -1.11
N HIS A 77 4.95 -4.99 -0.50
CA HIS A 77 6.40 -5.11 -0.60
C HIS A 77 6.87 -5.45 -2.03
N VAL A 78 6.10 -6.22 -2.81
CA VAL A 78 6.43 -6.55 -4.21
C VAL A 78 6.30 -5.32 -5.09
N ALA A 79 5.26 -4.51 -4.87
CA ALA A 79 5.08 -3.25 -5.59
C ALA A 79 6.20 -2.25 -5.25
N LEU A 80 6.58 -2.15 -3.97
CA LEU A 80 7.68 -1.31 -3.52
C LEU A 80 9.02 -1.76 -4.14
N LEU A 81 9.30 -3.06 -4.12
CA LEU A 81 10.52 -3.61 -4.71
C LEU A 81 10.61 -3.32 -6.22
N ARG A 82 9.48 -3.43 -6.94
CA ARG A 82 9.42 -3.08 -8.35
C ARG A 82 9.77 -1.61 -8.58
N ASN A 83 9.22 -0.70 -7.76
CA ASN A 83 9.52 0.72 -7.86
C ASN A 83 11.00 1.02 -7.57
N GLN A 84 11.56 0.42 -6.51
CA GLN A 84 12.98 0.55 -6.18
C GLN A 84 13.88 0.06 -7.32
N LYS A 85 13.56 -1.07 -7.94
CA LYS A 85 14.32 -1.60 -9.08
C LYS A 85 14.27 -0.66 -10.28
N ALA A 86 13.11 -0.09 -10.59
CA ALA A 86 12.97 0.89 -11.66
C ALA A 86 13.80 2.17 -11.38
N THR A 87 13.84 2.64 -10.14
CA THR A 87 14.68 3.78 -9.74
C THR A 87 16.17 3.47 -9.89
N LEU A 88 16.63 2.29 -9.44
CA LEU A 88 18.02 1.88 -9.59
C LEU A 88 18.44 1.78 -11.06
N ASP A 89 17.58 1.20 -11.92
CA ASP A 89 17.84 1.11 -13.35
C ASP A 89 17.93 2.50 -14.00
N ALA A 90 17.09 3.45 -13.59
CA ALA A 90 17.16 4.83 -14.07
C ALA A 90 18.46 5.53 -13.64
N VAL A 91 18.90 5.32 -12.40
CA VAL A 91 20.16 5.89 -11.88
C VAL A 91 21.37 5.31 -12.63
N ASN A 92 21.41 4.00 -12.86
CA ASN A 92 22.49 3.36 -13.60
C ASN A 92 22.57 3.82 -15.06
N LYS A 93 21.43 4.07 -15.71
CA LYS A 93 21.40 4.64 -17.06
C LYS A 93 21.90 6.08 -17.08
N LEU A 94 21.59 6.86 -16.05
CA LEU A 94 22.06 8.24 -15.93
C LEU A 94 23.58 8.29 -15.75
N SER A 95 24.14 7.47 -14.86
CA SER A 95 25.59 7.42 -14.65
C SER A 95 26.35 7.01 -15.90
N ALA A 96 25.85 6.01 -16.65
CA ALA A 96 26.42 5.61 -17.93
C ALA A 96 26.42 6.76 -18.96
N ARG A 97 25.29 7.48 -19.10
CA ARG A 97 25.18 8.62 -20.02
C ARG A 97 26.06 9.80 -19.63
N LEU A 98 26.26 10.03 -18.33
CA LEU A 98 27.17 11.07 -17.85
C LEU A 98 28.63 10.73 -18.17
N LEU A 99 29.04 9.48 -17.94
CA LEU A 99 30.39 9.02 -18.29
C LEU A 99 30.65 9.12 -19.79
N GLU A 100 29.69 8.70 -20.62
CA GLU A 100 29.78 8.82 -22.07
C GLU A 100 29.85 10.28 -22.52
N GLY A 101 29.02 11.15 -21.93
CA GLY A 101 29.07 12.59 -22.19
C GLY A 101 30.40 13.23 -21.78
N MET A 102 30.97 12.84 -20.65
CA MET A 102 32.28 13.31 -20.19
C MET A 102 33.41 12.81 -21.08
N ALA A 103 33.37 11.54 -21.52
CA ALA A 103 34.35 10.98 -22.45
C ALA A 103 34.32 11.74 -23.79
N LYS A 104 33.11 11.97 -24.33
CA LYS A 104 32.93 12.75 -25.56
C LYS A 104 33.42 14.19 -25.43
N PHE A 105 33.13 14.86 -24.31
CA PHE A 105 33.62 16.21 -24.05
C PHE A 105 35.15 16.28 -23.97
N LEU A 106 35.78 15.29 -23.34
CA LEU A 106 37.23 15.22 -23.24
C LEU A 106 37.88 14.98 -24.61
N GLU A 107 37.27 14.14 -25.44
CA GLU A 107 37.72 13.88 -26.82
C GLU A 107 37.58 15.14 -27.70
N GLU A 108 36.45 15.84 -27.64
CA GLU A 108 36.25 17.12 -28.31
C GLU A 108 37.30 18.18 -27.89
N LYS A 109 37.65 18.22 -26.60
CA LYS A 109 38.72 19.11 -26.11
C LYS A 109 40.14 18.67 -26.50
N SER A 110 40.40 17.37 -26.58
CA SER A 110 41.72 16.84 -26.98
C SER A 110 42.06 17.16 -28.43
N ILE A 111 41.06 17.11 -29.33
CA ILE A 111 41.18 17.49 -30.74
C ILE A 111 41.52 18.98 -30.88
N GLY A 112 41.04 19.85 -29.98
CA GLY A 112 41.37 21.28 -29.95
C GLY A 112 42.79 21.62 -29.46
N ALA A 113 43.45 20.70 -28.74
CA ALA A 113 44.80 20.94 -28.18
C ALA A 113 45.94 20.40 -29.07
N GLY A 114 45.63 19.58 -30.08
CA GLY A 114 46.63 18.91 -30.93
C GLY A 114 47.21 19.72 -32.10
N ASN A 115 46.81 20.97 -32.32
CA ASN A 115 47.26 21.81 -33.45
C ASN A 115 48.27 22.90 -33.07
N ILE A 116 49.06 22.74 -32.00
CA ILE A 116 50.14 23.68 -31.66
C ILE A 116 51.46 22.91 -31.57
N THR A 117 51.88 22.35 -32.71
CA THR A 117 53.30 22.09 -33.01
C THR A 117 53.53 22.37 -34.50
N GLN A 118 53.59 23.66 -34.84
CA GLN A 118 54.42 24.17 -35.93
C GLN A 118 55.01 25.51 -35.51
#